data_AF-A0A9D4GQ78-F1
#
_entry.id   AF-A0A9D4GQ78-F1
#
_cell.length_a   1.000
_cell.length_b   1.000
_cell.length_c   1.000
_cell.angle_alpha   90.00
_cell.angle_beta   90.00
_cell.angle_gamma   90.00
#
_symmetry.space_group_name_H-M   'P 1'
#
loop_
_entity.id
_entity.type
_entity.pdbx_description
1 polymer ?
#
loop_
_entity_poly.entity_id
_entity_poly.type
_entity_poly.pdbx_seq_one_letter_code
_entity_poly.pdbx_strand_id
1 'polypeptide(L)'
;MRRIYSAKVREEKDSPWEPADCEKLIGTCHVLLQSVAYNIVIQEKLVISDFKGQDQGHVDIAIVPCTKDFKPVGEDKFVEDPKELLGKPLFCIVKITAAQGLPQNIAKSFCRYKFYLDKDYVQTNEISGTINFEFNHEKQVTIKSVTEQFIEYLNNESLYIEVWGRQKAGKGQKEKTMKAVPTWGDRHDILSLLRACNYDPDECISIYMHLQKDAWMKAPKTAKEGQTIEEEEHMNHPRAKD
;
A
#
# COMPACT_ATOMS: atom_id res chain seq x y z
N MET A 1 -1.15 -45.72 -22.20
CA MET A 1 -1.88 -44.81 -21.28
C MET A 1 -0.84 -43.93 -20.58
N ARG A 2 -0.79 -42.63 -20.92
CA ARG A 2 -0.29 -41.48 -20.12
C ARG A 2 -0.22 -40.26 -21.04
N ARG A 3 -1.29 -39.46 -21.05
CA ARG A 3 -1.30 -38.11 -21.61
C ARG A 3 -0.45 -37.22 -20.69
N ILE A 4 0.59 -36.60 -21.23
CA ILE A 4 1.35 -35.58 -20.52
C ILE A 4 0.63 -34.26 -20.80
N TYR A 5 -0.01 -33.69 -19.78
CA TYR A 5 -0.59 -32.36 -19.85
C TYR A 5 0.54 -31.34 -19.76
N SER A 6 0.74 -30.51 -20.79
CA SER A 6 1.56 -29.32 -20.67
C SER A 6 0.76 -28.25 -19.92
N ALA A 7 1.08 -28.05 -18.65
CA ALA A 7 0.60 -26.89 -17.91
C ALA A 7 1.26 -25.65 -18.51
N LYS A 8 0.47 -24.85 -19.21
CA LYS A 8 0.89 -23.53 -19.71
C LYS A 8 0.93 -22.60 -18.49
N VAL A 9 2.09 -22.51 -17.84
CA VAL A 9 2.35 -21.49 -16.83
C VAL A 9 2.15 -20.14 -17.50
N ARG A 10 1.12 -19.40 -17.08
CA ARG A 10 1.03 -17.97 -17.38
C ARG A 10 2.21 -17.35 -16.63
N GLU A 11 3.15 -16.78 -17.36
CA GLU A 11 4.11 -15.86 -16.78
C GLU A 11 3.32 -14.66 -16.25
N GLU A 12 2.97 -14.72 -14.96
CA GLU A 12 2.68 -13.52 -14.19
C GLU A 12 3.96 -12.69 -14.22
N LYS A 13 3.82 -11.52 -14.85
CA LYS A 13 4.90 -10.60 -15.16
C LYS A 13 5.20 -9.78 -13.92
N ASP A 14 5.55 -10.43 -12.82
CA ASP A 14 6.10 -9.78 -11.65
C ASP A 14 7.54 -9.35 -11.98
N SER A 15 7.62 -8.28 -12.77
CA SER A 15 8.87 -7.56 -12.96
C SER A 15 9.33 -7.12 -11.56
N PRO A 16 10.53 -7.50 -11.10
CA PRO A 16 11.03 -7.19 -9.75
C PRO A 16 11.28 -5.70 -9.47
N TRP A 17 10.81 -4.83 -10.37
CA TRP A 17 10.98 -3.39 -10.35
C TRP A 17 9.62 -2.75 -10.62
N GLU A 18 8.90 -2.39 -9.56
CA GLU A 18 7.76 -1.47 -9.68
C GLU A 18 8.28 -0.13 -10.21
N PRO A 19 7.68 0.45 -11.26
CA PRO A 19 8.05 1.79 -11.72
C PRO A 19 8.00 2.79 -10.56
N ALA A 20 8.92 3.75 -10.50
CA ALA A 20 8.97 4.77 -9.44
C ALA A 20 7.68 5.62 -9.31
N ASP A 21 6.79 5.56 -10.30
CA ASP A 21 5.49 6.24 -10.33
C ASP A 21 4.30 5.27 -10.10
N CYS A 22 4.58 4.09 -9.54
CA CYS A 22 3.53 3.11 -9.19
C CYS A 22 2.69 3.64 -8.02
N GLU A 23 1.38 3.45 -8.13
CA GLU A 23 0.42 3.76 -7.07
C GLU A 23 0.55 2.75 -5.94
N LYS A 24 0.69 3.24 -4.71
CA LYS A 24 0.75 2.40 -3.51
C LYS A 24 -0.35 2.78 -2.56
N LEU A 25 -0.99 1.77 -1.96
CA LEU A 25 -1.92 1.97 -0.86
C LEU A 25 -1.11 2.42 0.35
N ILE A 26 -1.38 3.64 0.84
CA ILE A 26 -0.76 4.18 2.05
C ILE A 26 -1.44 3.58 3.27
N GLY A 27 -2.77 3.55 3.24
CA GLY A 27 -3.57 3.00 4.31
C GLY A 27 -5.05 3.24 4.06
N THR A 28 -5.85 2.88 5.05
CA THR A 28 -7.30 2.88 4.96
C THR A 28 -7.90 3.54 6.20
N CYS A 29 -9.14 4.00 6.06
CA CYS A 29 -9.95 4.52 7.15
C CYS A 29 -11.41 4.17 6.91
N HIS A 30 -12.19 4.18 8.00
CA HIS A 30 -13.57 3.69 8.02
C HIS A 30 -14.45 4.72 8.72
N VAL A 31 -15.51 5.17 8.04
CA VAL A 31 -16.49 6.12 8.57
C VAL A 31 -17.77 5.35 8.92
N LEU A 32 -18.22 5.40 10.18
CA LEU A 32 -19.49 4.79 10.55
C LEU A 32 -20.65 5.56 9.93
N LEU A 33 -21.52 4.87 9.18
CA LEU A 33 -22.58 5.52 8.42
C LEU A 33 -23.85 5.80 9.23
N GLN A 34 -23.90 5.35 10.48
CA GLN A 34 -25.11 5.32 11.30
C GLN A 34 -25.78 6.68 11.38
N SER A 35 -25.04 7.77 11.57
CA SER A 35 -25.58 9.13 11.66
C SER A 35 -26.38 9.55 10.42
N VAL A 36 -26.00 9.08 9.22
CA VAL A 36 -26.73 9.37 7.97
C VAL A 36 -28.11 8.72 7.96
N ALA A 37 -28.29 7.58 8.63
CA ALA A 37 -29.59 6.92 8.78
C ALA A 37 -30.60 7.81 9.54
N TYR A 38 -30.10 8.75 10.34
CA TYR A 38 -30.90 9.70 11.11
C TYR A 38 -30.92 11.11 10.49
N ASN A 39 -30.45 11.27 9.24
CA ASN A 39 -30.23 12.57 8.59
C ASN A 39 -29.29 13.51 9.38
N ILE A 40 -28.34 12.96 10.14
CA ILE A 40 -27.34 13.71 10.87
C ILE A 40 -26.05 13.80 10.05
N VAL A 41 -25.42 14.98 10.05
CA VAL A 41 -24.14 15.21 9.38
C VAL A 41 -23.03 14.44 10.08
N ILE A 42 -22.21 13.75 9.30
CA ILE A 42 -20.93 13.22 9.76
C ILE A 42 -19.86 14.22 9.39
N GLN A 43 -19.00 14.59 10.34
CA GLN A 43 -17.80 15.38 10.09
C GLN A 43 -16.69 14.89 11.03
N GLU A 44 -15.71 14.20 10.46
CA GLU A 44 -14.71 13.48 11.24
C GLU A 44 -13.30 13.68 10.66
N LYS A 45 -12.32 13.59 11.56
CA LYS A 45 -10.91 13.49 11.22
C LYS A 45 -10.44 12.09 11.61
N LEU A 46 -10.19 11.25 10.62
CA LEU A 46 -9.91 9.83 10.82
C LEU A 46 -8.45 9.50 10.57
N VAL A 47 -7.88 8.63 11.41
CA VAL A 47 -6.52 8.11 11.23
C VAL A 47 -6.48 7.17 10.02
N ILE A 48 -5.45 7.34 9.19
CA ILE A 48 -5.14 6.46 8.07
C ILE A 48 -4.24 5.35 8.62
N SER A 49 -4.74 4.13 8.63
CA SER A 49 -4.00 2.97 9.14
C SER A 49 -3.41 2.15 7.99
N ASP A 50 -2.12 1.83 8.06
CA ASP A 50 -1.52 0.88 7.11
C ASP A 50 -1.91 -0.58 7.42
N PHE A 51 -1.41 -1.53 6.63
CA PHE A 51 -1.66 -2.96 6.83
C PHE A 51 -1.07 -3.53 8.13
N LYS A 52 -0.18 -2.78 8.81
CA LYS A 52 0.38 -3.10 10.13
C LYS A 52 -0.36 -2.39 11.26
N GLY A 53 -1.39 -1.60 10.95
CA GLY A 53 -2.13 -0.79 11.92
C GLY A 53 -1.38 0.46 12.41
N GLN A 54 -0.36 0.90 11.68
CA GLN A 54 0.39 2.12 12.01
C GLN A 54 -0.30 3.36 11.42
N ASP A 55 -0.26 4.45 12.18
CA ASP A 55 -0.74 5.77 11.76
C ASP A 55 0.13 6.34 10.63
N GLN A 56 -0.49 6.62 9.49
CA GLN A 56 0.12 7.20 8.30
C GLN A 56 -0.38 8.63 8.01
N GLY A 57 -1.00 9.30 8.99
CA GLY A 57 -1.65 10.59 8.81
C GLY A 57 -3.16 10.48 8.96
N HIS A 58 -3.90 11.53 8.62
CA HIS A 58 -5.33 11.63 8.89
C HIS A 58 -6.07 12.12 7.65
N VAL A 59 -7.32 11.71 7.47
CA VAL A 59 -8.22 12.23 6.44
C VAL A 59 -9.35 13.04 7.09
N ASP A 60 -9.64 14.20 6.50
CA ASP A 60 -10.80 15.03 6.86
C ASP A 60 -11.96 14.70 5.92
N ILE A 61 -13.05 14.17 6.48
CA ILE A 61 -14.23 13.71 5.74
C ILE A 61 -15.51 14.26 6.34
N ALA A 62 -16.48 14.55 5.48
CA ALA A 62 -17.85 14.78 5.88
C ALA A 62 -18.84 14.03 4.99
N ILE A 63 -19.94 13.55 5.57
CA ILE A 63 -21.10 13.06 4.83
C ILE A 63 -22.29 13.90 5.25
N VAL A 64 -22.82 14.68 4.31
CA VAL A 64 -23.82 15.70 4.58
C VAL A 64 -25.15 15.29 3.96
N PRO A 65 -26.16 14.90 4.76
CA PRO A 65 -27.52 14.73 4.27
C PRO A 65 -28.03 16.03 3.62
N CYS A 66 -28.77 15.89 2.53
CA CYS A 66 -29.16 17.00 1.68
C CYS A 66 -30.62 16.92 1.23
N THR A 67 -31.13 18.05 0.75
CA THR A 67 -32.35 18.10 -0.04
C THR A 67 -32.09 17.65 -1.49
N LYS A 68 -33.16 17.54 -2.29
CA LYS A 68 -33.09 17.18 -3.72
C LYS A 68 -32.17 18.08 -4.55
N ASP A 69 -31.99 19.34 -4.13
CA ASP A 69 -31.13 20.31 -4.80
C ASP A 69 -29.68 20.29 -4.26
N PHE A 70 -29.32 19.25 -3.49
CA PHE A 70 -28.01 19.09 -2.85
C PHE A 70 -27.62 20.25 -1.93
N LYS A 71 -28.62 20.85 -1.27
CA LYS A 71 -28.40 21.78 -0.17
C LYS A 71 -28.42 21.01 1.14
N PRO A 72 -27.49 21.27 2.07
CA PRO A 72 -27.50 20.64 3.39
C PRO A 72 -28.88 20.77 4.03
N VAL A 73 -29.40 19.68 4.59
CA VAL A 73 -30.55 19.79 5.51
C VAL A 73 -30.08 20.53 6.76
N GLY A 74 -30.92 21.44 7.27
CA GLY A 74 -30.62 22.14 8.53
C GLY A 74 -30.51 21.14 9.69
N GLU A 75 -29.72 21.49 10.70
CA GLU A 75 -29.40 20.61 11.84
C GLU A 75 -30.64 20.12 12.61
N ASP A 76 -31.75 20.88 12.56
CA ASP A 76 -33.03 20.52 13.19
C ASP A 76 -33.85 19.48 12.42
N LYS A 77 -33.39 19.02 11.24
CA LYS A 77 -34.13 18.10 10.35
C LYS A 77 -33.61 16.67 10.39
N PHE A 78 -33.42 16.13 11.59
CA PHE A 78 -33.12 14.72 11.80
C PHE A 78 -34.42 13.88 11.86
N VAL A 79 -34.29 12.55 11.80
CA VAL A 79 -35.38 11.60 12.06
C VAL A 79 -35.10 10.83 13.33
N GLU A 80 -36.13 10.45 14.10
CA GLU A 80 -35.96 9.67 15.33
C GLU A 80 -35.79 8.18 15.05
N ASP A 81 -36.54 7.65 14.06
CA ASP A 81 -36.39 6.28 13.58
C ASP A 81 -35.97 6.30 12.09
N PRO A 82 -34.83 5.66 11.71
CA PRO A 82 -34.42 5.53 10.31
C PRO A 82 -35.49 4.93 9.41
N LYS A 83 -36.40 4.10 9.96
CA LYS A 83 -37.52 3.52 9.19
C LYS A 83 -38.47 4.56 8.62
N GLU A 84 -38.51 5.77 9.16
CA GLU A 84 -39.26 6.88 8.58
C GLU A 84 -38.77 7.26 7.18
N LEU A 85 -37.54 6.89 6.82
CA LEU A 85 -36.97 7.11 5.50
C LEU A 85 -37.44 6.08 4.47
N LEU A 86 -38.00 4.93 4.89
CA LEU A 86 -38.42 3.86 3.98
C LEU A 86 -39.35 4.38 2.87
N GLY A 87 -39.02 4.02 1.62
CA GLY A 87 -39.76 4.43 0.44
C GLY A 87 -39.56 5.89 0.01
N LYS A 88 -38.90 6.71 0.82
CA LYS A 88 -38.57 8.11 0.50
C LYS A 88 -37.23 8.21 -0.22
N PRO A 89 -37.00 9.24 -1.04
CA PRO A 89 -35.68 9.51 -1.58
C PRO A 89 -34.75 10.07 -0.50
N LEU A 90 -33.48 9.70 -0.55
CA LEU A 90 -32.42 10.27 0.28
C LEU A 90 -31.31 10.84 -0.62
N PHE A 91 -30.84 12.02 -0.26
CA PHE A 91 -29.75 12.70 -0.94
C PHE A 91 -28.66 13.01 0.08
N CYS A 92 -27.39 12.80 -0.28
CA CYS A 92 -26.28 13.24 0.54
C CYS A 92 -25.08 13.62 -0.32
N ILE A 93 -24.13 14.33 0.27
CA ILE A 93 -22.84 14.64 -0.34
C ILE A 93 -21.75 14.00 0.50
N VAL A 94 -20.95 13.13 -0.11
CA VAL A 94 -19.71 12.61 0.47
C VAL A 94 -18.59 13.58 0.11
N LYS A 95 -17.95 14.15 1.12
CA LYS A 95 -16.87 15.13 1.00
C LYS A 95 -15.58 14.57 1.56
N ILE A 96 -14.53 14.52 0.75
CA ILE A 96 -13.17 14.19 1.21
C ILE A 96 -12.35 15.45 1.02
N THR A 97 -12.13 16.19 2.11
CA THR A 97 -11.54 17.54 2.04
C THR A 97 -10.03 17.46 1.86
N ALA A 98 -9.36 16.71 2.74
CA ALA A 98 -7.90 16.63 2.74
C ALA A 98 -7.39 15.33 3.36
N ALA A 99 -6.17 14.94 3.00
CA ALA A 99 -5.34 14.03 3.79
C ALA A 99 -4.10 14.79 4.29
N GLN A 100 -3.82 14.68 5.59
CA GLN A 100 -2.80 15.46 6.27
C GLN A 100 -1.82 14.54 7.02
N GLY A 101 -0.56 14.97 7.14
CA GLY A 101 0.45 14.20 7.84
C GLY A 101 0.87 12.90 7.15
N LEU A 102 0.67 12.78 5.84
CA LEU A 102 1.11 11.62 5.08
C LEU A 102 2.64 11.47 5.07
N PRO A 103 3.17 10.26 4.83
CA PRO A 103 4.62 10.02 4.76
C PRO A 103 5.34 10.95 3.77
N GLN A 104 6.51 11.47 4.17
CA GLN A 104 7.24 12.49 3.39
C GLN A 104 7.72 12.03 2.00
N ASN A 105 7.78 10.72 1.77
CA ASN A 105 8.17 10.13 0.49
C ASN A 105 7.03 10.15 -0.55
N ILE A 106 5.80 10.52 -0.16
CA ILE A 106 4.67 10.67 -1.07
C ILE A 106 4.77 12.00 -1.83
N ALA A 107 4.66 11.95 -3.16
CA ALA A 107 4.63 13.12 -4.04
C ALA A 107 3.22 13.48 -4.47
N LYS A 108 2.38 12.47 -4.64
CA LYS A 108 0.99 12.61 -5.06
C LYS A 108 0.10 11.70 -4.26
N SER A 109 -1.13 12.12 -3.99
CA SER A 109 -2.11 11.30 -3.31
C SER A 109 -3.51 11.48 -3.91
N PHE A 110 -4.35 10.47 -3.73
CA PHE A 110 -5.77 10.48 -4.02
C PHE A 110 -6.48 9.45 -3.14
N CYS A 111 -7.80 9.56 -2.99
CA CYS A 111 -8.60 8.59 -2.25
C CYS A 111 -9.52 7.79 -3.19
N ARG A 112 -9.84 6.55 -2.81
CA ARG A 112 -10.82 5.67 -3.47
C ARG A 112 -11.82 5.16 -2.45
N TYR A 113 -13.10 5.11 -2.82
CA TYR A 113 -14.16 4.51 -2.00
C TYR A 113 -15.31 3.99 -2.86
N LYS A 114 -16.16 3.16 -2.28
CA LYS A 114 -17.43 2.72 -2.87
C LYS A 114 -18.55 2.99 -1.88
N PHE A 115 -19.64 3.58 -2.36
CA PHE A 115 -20.79 3.85 -1.53
C PHE A 115 -21.90 2.83 -1.84
N TYR A 116 -22.35 2.12 -0.81
CA TYR A 116 -23.44 1.14 -0.90
C TYR A 116 -23.24 0.11 -2.03
N LEU A 117 -24.08 0.14 -3.07
CA LEU A 117 -24.10 -0.81 -4.18
C LEU A 117 -23.34 -0.31 -5.43
N ASP A 118 -22.52 0.72 -5.30
CA ASP A 118 -21.66 1.19 -6.40
C ASP A 118 -20.71 0.07 -6.84
N LYS A 119 -20.71 -0.23 -8.14
CA LYS A 119 -19.85 -1.28 -8.72
C LYS A 119 -18.40 -0.82 -8.81
N ASP A 120 -18.22 0.41 -9.25
CA ASP A 120 -16.94 1.04 -9.51
C ASP A 120 -16.51 1.95 -8.36
N TYR A 121 -15.20 2.08 -8.16
CA TYR A 121 -14.67 3.03 -7.17
C TYR A 121 -14.89 4.46 -7.64
N VAL A 122 -15.32 5.32 -6.71
CA VAL A 122 -15.19 6.76 -6.86
C VAL A 122 -13.77 7.14 -6.45
N GLN A 123 -13.08 7.86 -7.33
CA GLN A 123 -11.73 8.36 -7.09
C GLN A 123 -11.75 9.88 -7.00
N THR A 124 -11.01 10.45 -6.04
CA THR A 124 -10.74 11.89 -6.00
C THR A 124 -9.74 12.30 -7.09
N ASN A 125 -9.59 13.60 -7.29
CA ASN A 125 -8.46 14.10 -8.08
C ASN A 125 -7.14 13.71 -7.41
N GLU A 126 -6.14 13.37 -8.23
CA GLU A 126 -4.77 13.17 -7.77
C GLU A 126 -4.10 14.53 -7.59
N ILE A 127 -3.65 14.81 -6.36
CA ILE A 127 -3.06 16.08 -5.99
C ILE A 127 -1.59 15.87 -5.71
N SER A 128 -0.74 16.75 -6.26
CA SER A 128 0.68 16.78 -5.94
C SER A 128 0.92 17.61 -4.70
N GLY A 129 1.81 17.17 -3.82
CA GLY A 129 2.03 17.78 -2.53
C GLY A 129 3.25 17.19 -1.82
N THR A 130 3.28 17.35 -0.50
CA THR A 130 4.34 16.79 0.34
C THR A 130 3.74 15.88 1.40
N ILE A 131 3.16 16.47 2.44
CA ILE A 131 2.56 15.73 3.56
C ILE A 131 1.06 16.04 3.74
N ASN A 132 0.60 17.16 3.18
CA ASN A 132 -0.78 17.62 3.24
C ASN A 132 -1.32 17.78 1.82
N PHE A 133 -2.47 17.17 1.53
CA PHE A 133 -3.09 17.08 0.22
C PHE A 133 -4.54 17.52 0.33
N GLU A 134 -4.89 18.63 -0.32
CA GLU A 134 -6.26 19.15 -0.34
C GLU A 134 -6.97 18.64 -1.59
N PHE A 135 -7.88 17.68 -1.41
CA PHE A 135 -8.62 17.09 -2.51
C PHE A 135 -9.84 17.93 -2.89
N ASN A 136 -10.48 18.56 -1.90
CA ASN A 136 -11.74 19.30 -2.05
C ASN A 136 -12.78 18.50 -2.87
N HIS A 137 -12.83 17.18 -2.63
CA HIS A 137 -13.67 16.27 -3.39
C HIS A 137 -15.08 16.29 -2.83
N GLU A 138 -16.07 16.41 -3.71
CA GLU A 138 -17.48 16.28 -3.38
C GLU A 138 -18.17 15.33 -4.35
N LYS A 139 -18.90 14.35 -3.81
CA LYS A 139 -19.73 13.42 -4.58
C LYS A 139 -21.16 13.46 -4.09
N GLN A 140 -22.04 13.86 -4.98
CA GLN A 140 -23.48 13.79 -4.79
C GLN A 140 -23.97 12.34 -4.92
N VAL A 141 -24.70 11.87 -3.92
CA VAL A 141 -25.30 10.53 -3.86
C VAL A 141 -26.81 10.68 -3.84
N THR A 142 -27.50 9.93 -4.69
CA THR A 142 -28.96 9.88 -4.77
C THR A 142 -29.46 8.46 -4.59
N ILE A 143 -30.24 8.23 -3.54
CA ILE A 143 -31.00 7.00 -3.34
C ILE A 143 -32.46 7.33 -3.65
N LYS A 144 -32.97 6.83 -4.78
CA LYS A 144 -34.31 7.18 -5.27
C LYS A 144 -35.43 6.75 -4.31
N SER A 145 -35.24 5.59 -3.68
CA SER A 145 -36.16 5.01 -2.71
C SER A 145 -35.34 4.22 -1.71
N VAL A 146 -35.39 4.64 -0.45
CA VAL A 146 -34.71 3.97 0.64
C VAL A 146 -35.38 2.63 0.93
N THR A 147 -34.58 1.57 0.94
CA THR A 147 -35.00 0.19 1.25
C THR A 147 -34.55 -0.19 2.66
N GLU A 148 -35.12 -1.26 3.22
CA GLU A 148 -34.67 -1.82 4.51
C GLU A 148 -33.18 -2.19 4.47
N GLN A 149 -32.72 -2.79 3.37
CA GLN A 149 -31.31 -3.12 3.13
C GLN A 149 -30.41 -1.89 3.16
N PHE A 150 -30.88 -0.76 2.63
CA PHE A 150 -30.09 0.47 2.66
C PHE A 150 -30.02 1.07 4.07
N ILE A 151 -31.11 1.00 4.84
CA ILE A 151 -31.11 1.41 6.25
C ILE A 151 -30.18 0.51 7.07
N GLU A 152 -30.21 -0.81 6.84
CA GLU A 152 -29.31 -1.76 7.49
C GLU A 152 -27.85 -1.47 7.16
N TYR A 153 -27.55 -1.18 5.88
CA TYR A 153 -26.24 -0.72 5.45
C TYR A 153 -25.81 0.54 6.21
N LEU A 154 -26.66 1.57 6.28
CA LEU A 154 -26.30 2.80 7.01
C LEU A 154 -26.09 2.54 8.51
N ASN A 155 -26.89 1.69 9.15
CA ASN A 155 -26.80 1.46 10.60
C ASN A 155 -25.60 0.59 11.01
N ASN A 156 -25.20 -0.36 10.17
CA ASN A 156 -24.25 -1.40 10.57
C ASN A 156 -22.90 -1.33 9.84
N GLU A 157 -22.86 -0.72 8.66
CA GLU A 157 -21.66 -0.70 7.83
C GLU A 157 -20.89 0.61 7.95
N SER A 158 -19.64 0.57 7.50
CA SER A 158 -18.78 1.74 7.40
C SER A 158 -18.46 2.04 5.94
N LEU A 159 -18.32 3.33 5.63
CA LEU A 159 -17.71 3.74 4.37
C LEU A 159 -16.21 3.47 4.42
N TYR A 160 -15.76 2.53 3.60
CA TYR A 160 -14.35 2.19 3.46
C TYR A 160 -13.65 3.12 2.49
N ILE A 161 -12.58 3.77 2.95
CA ILE A 161 -11.81 4.73 2.17
C ILE A 161 -10.36 4.29 2.13
N GLU A 162 -9.86 4.13 0.91
CA GLU A 162 -8.48 3.82 0.63
C GLU A 162 -7.73 5.10 0.27
N VAL A 163 -6.63 5.37 0.96
CA VAL A 163 -5.73 6.48 0.65
C VAL A 163 -4.54 5.94 -0.11
N TRP A 164 -4.39 6.40 -1.35
CA TRP A 164 -3.35 5.98 -2.27
C TRP A 164 -2.34 7.10 -2.48
N GLY A 165 -1.13 6.74 -2.86
CA GLY A 165 -0.15 7.73 -3.27
C GLY A 165 0.94 7.19 -4.19
N ARG A 166 1.61 8.13 -4.85
CA ARG A 166 2.79 7.87 -5.70
C ARG A 166 4.01 8.46 -5.02
N GLN A 167 5.08 7.70 -4.98
CA GLN A 167 6.31 8.15 -4.34
C GLN A 167 7.01 9.22 -5.17
N LYS A 168 7.80 10.07 -4.49
CA LYS A 168 8.72 10.99 -5.17
C LYS A 168 9.65 10.17 -6.04
N ALA A 169 9.64 10.42 -7.35
CA ALA A 169 10.65 9.89 -8.24
C ALA A 169 12.01 10.29 -7.66
N GLY A 170 12.78 9.30 -7.18
CA GLY A 170 14.07 9.55 -6.60
C GLY A 170 14.91 10.34 -7.60
N LYS A 171 15.28 11.59 -7.26
CA LYS A 171 16.27 12.36 -8.01
C LYS A 171 17.60 11.58 -7.92
N GLY A 172 17.82 10.64 -8.85
CA GLY A 172 19.04 9.84 -8.95
C GLY A 172 18.88 8.32 -9.04
N GLN A 173 17.67 7.75 -9.07
CA GLN A 173 17.51 6.28 -9.02
C GLN A 173 17.58 5.57 -10.39
N LYS A 174 17.74 6.31 -11.49
CA LYS A 174 18.03 5.73 -12.82
C LYS A 174 19.50 5.82 -13.22
N GLU A 175 20.28 6.74 -12.64
CA GLU A 175 21.66 7.01 -13.06
C GLU A 175 22.71 6.51 -12.05
N LYS A 176 22.36 6.40 -10.75
CA LYS A 176 23.28 5.83 -9.76
C LYS A 176 23.27 4.30 -9.72
N THR A 177 22.18 3.63 -10.08
CA THR A 177 22.04 2.16 -10.00
C THR A 177 22.74 1.42 -11.13
N MET A 178 22.96 2.06 -12.30
CA MET A 178 23.79 1.47 -13.36
C MET A 178 25.30 1.73 -13.16
N LYS A 179 25.69 2.67 -12.28
CA LYS A 179 27.10 2.94 -11.94
C LYS A 179 27.53 2.44 -10.56
N ALA A 180 26.58 2.04 -9.72
CA ALA A 180 26.83 1.34 -8.47
C ALA A 180 26.10 0.00 -8.54
N VAL A 181 26.60 -0.91 -9.38
CA VAL A 181 26.49 -2.33 -9.02
C VAL A 181 27.56 -2.49 -7.94
N PRO A 182 27.20 -2.65 -6.65
CA PRO A 182 28.21 -2.91 -5.64
C PRO A 182 28.93 -4.17 -6.09
N THR A 183 30.25 -4.13 -6.16
CA THR A 183 31.02 -5.38 -6.14
C THR A 183 30.55 -6.11 -4.89
N TRP A 184 29.81 -7.21 -5.06
CA TRP A 184 29.08 -7.94 -4.02
C TRP A 184 30.03 -8.58 -2.98
N GLY A 185 30.76 -7.74 -2.25
CA GLY A 185 31.81 -8.13 -1.32
C GLY A 185 31.76 -7.37 0.01
N ASP A 186 31.15 -6.17 0.06
CA ASP A 186 31.05 -5.39 1.31
C ASP A 186 29.63 -5.41 1.89
N ARG A 187 29.54 -5.81 3.16
CA ARG A 187 28.34 -5.79 3.99
C ARG A 187 27.72 -4.39 4.09
N HIS A 188 28.53 -3.34 4.07
CA HIS A 188 28.04 -1.96 4.20
C HIS A 188 27.21 -1.52 2.98
N ASP A 189 27.58 -1.97 1.78
CA ASP A 189 26.89 -1.62 0.54
C ASP A 189 25.51 -2.29 0.47
N ILE A 190 25.45 -3.56 0.88
CA ILE A 190 24.21 -4.34 0.95
C ILE A 190 23.25 -3.68 1.94
N LEU A 191 23.72 -3.35 3.15
CA LEU A 191 22.89 -2.69 4.17
C LEU A 191 22.43 -1.29 3.75
N SER A 192 23.28 -0.55 3.03
CA SER A 192 22.93 0.78 2.51
C SER A 192 21.85 0.71 1.43
N LEU A 193 21.90 -0.30 0.55
CA LEU A 193 20.88 -0.54 -0.47
C LEU A 193 19.54 -0.92 0.18
N LEU A 194 19.56 -1.82 1.16
CA LEU A 194 18.35 -2.28 1.85
C LEU A 194 17.64 -1.15 2.61
N ARG A 195 18.41 -0.27 3.26
CA ARG A 195 17.89 0.96 3.88
C ARG A 195 17.27 1.91 2.86
N ALA A 196 17.87 2.04 1.68
CA ALA A 196 17.32 2.87 0.59
C ALA A 196 16.05 2.25 -0.03
N CYS A 197 15.92 0.93 0.01
CA CYS A 197 14.74 0.19 -0.44
C CYS A 197 13.62 0.09 0.62
N ASN A 198 13.78 0.73 1.78
CA ASN A 198 12.81 0.74 2.88
C ASN A 198 12.39 -0.67 3.35
N TYR A 199 13.30 -1.64 3.22
CA TYR A 199 13.16 -2.96 3.83
C TYR A 199 13.59 -2.90 5.30
N ASP A 200 12.96 -3.71 6.13
CA ASP A 200 13.32 -3.85 7.54
C ASP A 200 14.78 -4.34 7.65
N PRO A 201 15.68 -3.58 8.31
CA PRO A 201 17.07 -3.96 8.45
C PRO A 201 17.27 -5.33 9.12
N ASP A 202 16.40 -5.69 10.06
CA ASP A 202 16.53 -6.93 10.85
C ASP A 202 16.12 -8.16 10.05
N GLU A 203 15.06 -8.06 9.22
CA GLU A 203 14.70 -9.13 8.27
C GLU A 203 15.83 -9.40 7.28
N CYS A 204 16.45 -8.34 6.77
CA CYS A 204 17.51 -8.49 5.77
C CYS A 204 18.81 -9.04 6.37
N ILE A 205 19.15 -8.65 7.60
CA ILE A 205 20.30 -9.20 8.32
C ILE A 205 20.06 -10.69 8.61
N SER A 206 18.85 -11.07 9.01
CA SER A 206 18.48 -12.47 9.26
C SER A 206 18.66 -13.35 8.02
N ILE A 207 18.12 -12.90 6.88
CA ILE A 207 18.27 -13.61 5.59
C ILE A 207 19.74 -13.67 5.16
N TYR A 208 20.50 -12.59 5.31
CA TYR A 208 21.94 -12.57 5.01
C TYR A 208 22.74 -13.55 5.88
N MET A 209 22.45 -13.60 7.19
CA MET A 209 23.10 -14.53 8.12
C MET A 209 22.72 -15.99 7.85
N HIS A 210 21.51 -16.23 7.33
CA HIS A 210 21.08 -17.55 6.88
C HIS A 210 21.84 -17.97 5.61
N LEU A 211 21.93 -17.09 4.62
CA LEU A 211 22.64 -17.32 3.35
C LEU A 211 24.16 -17.42 3.48
N GLN A 212 24.78 -16.78 4.47
CA GLN A 212 26.22 -16.94 4.75
C GLN A 212 26.59 -18.35 5.23
N LYS A 213 25.64 -19.11 5.76
CA LYS A 213 25.85 -20.51 6.15
C LYS A 213 25.68 -21.48 4.97
N ASP A 214 25.18 -21.00 3.82
CA ASP A 214 25.05 -21.80 2.62
C ASP A 214 26.34 -21.82 1.80
N ALA A 215 26.76 -23.01 1.41
CA ALA A 215 28.02 -23.27 0.70
C ALA A 215 28.11 -22.58 -0.68
N TRP A 216 27.00 -22.05 -1.19
CA TRP A 216 26.88 -21.44 -2.51
C TRP A 216 27.52 -20.05 -2.63
N MET A 217 27.78 -19.37 -1.51
CA MET A 217 28.45 -18.05 -1.45
C MET A 217 29.98 -18.12 -1.35
N LYS A 218 30.58 -19.32 -1.29
CA LYS A 218 32.04 -19.44 -1.36
C LYS A 218 32.49 -19.17 -2.79
N ALA A 219 33.24 -18.09 -2.98
CA ALA A 219 33.77 -17.68 -4.28
C ALA A 219 34.46 -18.86 -4.99
N PRO A 220 34.29 -19.02 -6.32
CA PRO A 220 35.06 -20.01 -7.06
C PRO A 220 36.54 -19.65 -6.96
N LYS A 221 37.36 -20.61 -6.52
CA LYS A 221 38.83 -20.45 -6.46
C LYS A 221 39.33 -20.06 -7.85
N THR A 222 39.96 -18.90 -7.96
CA THR A 222 40.63 -18.49 -9.20
C THR A 222 41.88 -19.34 -9.41
N ALA A 223 42.17 -19.67 -10.68
CA ALA A 223 43.15 -20.66 -11.11
C ALA A 223 44.65 -20.30 -10.87
N LYS A 224 44.97 -19.57 -9.79
CA LYS A 224 46.36 -19.31 -9.38
C LYS A 224 46.76 -19.95 -8.05
N GLU A 225 45.85 -20.66 -7.38
CA GLU A 225 46.14 -21.49 -6.20
C GLU A 225 46.20 -23.00 -6.54
N GLY A 226 46.45 -23.34 -7.80
CA GLY A 226 46.64 -24.73 -8.24
C GLY A 226 48.10 -25.18 -8.26
N GLN A 227 49.07 -24.30 -8.02
CA GLN A 227 50.50 -24.61 -8.15
C GLN A 227 51.28 -24.64 -6.82
N THR A 228 50.65 -24.32 -5.69
CA THR A 228 51.30 -24.42 -4.37
C THR A 228 50.85 -25.65 -3.56
N ILE A 229 49.95 -26.48 -4.07
CA ILE A 229 49.48 -27.68 -3.37
C ILE A 229 50.22 -28.95 -3.86
N GLU A 230 50.83 -28.95 -5.05
CA GLU A 230 51.59 -30.11 -5.54
C GLU A 230 53.03 -30.21 -4.99
N GLU A 231 53.60 -29.14 -4.41
CA GLU A 231 54.95 -29.19 -3.81
C GLU A 231 54.97 -29.54 -2.32
N GLU A 232 53.83 -29.52 -1.62
CA GLU A 232 53.76 -29.89 -0.18
C GLU A 232 53.34 -31.35 0.09
N GLU A 233 52.78 -32.09 -0.88
CA GLU A 233 52.36 -33.50 -0.65
C GLU A 233 53.46 -34.56 -0.89
N HIS A 234 54.60 -34.23 -1.52
CA HIS A 234 55.65 -35.24 -1.80
C HIS A 234 56.91 -35.18 -0.93
N MET A 235 56.99 -34.30 0.08
CA MET A 235 58.18 -34.16 0.93
C MET A 235 58.07 -34.77 2.35
N ASN A 236 57.02 -35.52 2.69
CA ASN A 236 56.98 -36.35 3.91
C ASN A 236 56.07 -37.56 3.63
N HIS A 237 56.54 -38.81 3.55
CA HIS A 237 57.06 -39.61 4.67
C HIS A 237 57.53 -41.02 4.17
N PRO A 238 58.01 -41.93 5.03
CA PRO A 238 59.41 -42.28 5.28
C PRO A 238 59.91 -43.58 4.61
N ARG A 239 61.24 -43.73 4.66
CA ARG A 239 62.07 -44.91 4.37
C ARG A 239 61.53 -46.18 5.04
N ALA A 240 61.30 -47.24 4.26
CA ALA A 240 61.23 -48.61 4.75
C ALA A 240 62.48 -49.38 4.27
N LYS A 241 63.20 -49.95 5.25
CA LYS A 241 64.15 -51.06 5.12
C LYS A 241 63.36 -52.30 4.64
N ASP A 242 63.88 -53.26 3.90
CA ASP A 242 65.20 -53.88 3.80
C ASP A 242 65.53 -54.23 2.33
#